data_AF-A0A349BSR8-F1
#
_entry.id   AF-A0A349BSR8-F1
#
_cell.length_a   1.000
_cell.length_b   1.000
_cell.length_c   1.000
_cell.angle_alpha   90.00
_cell.angle_beta   90.00
_cell.angle_gamma   90.00
#
_symmetry.space_group_name_H-M   'P 1'
#
loop_
_entity.id
_entity.type
_entity.pdbx_description
1 polymer ?
#
loop_
_entity_poly.entity_id
_entity_poly.type
_entity_poly.pdbx_seq_one_letter_code
_entity_poly.pdbx_strand_id
1 'polypeptide(L)'
;YQTIYAKHEGAVAAPTAGLHFSKHLLKRLEIKGIDLAELTLHVGLGTFSAVEVEDLSKHKMDSEELIIDALAVAKVNKAKADRRKICAVGTTVMRGLESSVSSAGLLNEFEGWTHKFIFPP
;
A
#
# COMPACT_ATOMS: atom_id res chain seq x y z
N TYR A 1 12.74 7.62 -10.40
CA TYR A 1 11.30 7.86 -10.62
C TYR A 1 10.60 7.69 -9.29
N GLN A 2 10.00 8.73 -8.73
CA GLN A 2 9.29 8.66 -7.44
C GLN A 2 8.00 9.47 -7.51
N THR A 3 6.98 9.08 -6.74
CA THR A 3 5.73 9.85 -6.62
C THR A 3 5.99 11.15 -5.88
N ILE A 4 5.11 12.15 -6.04
CA ILE A 4 5.27 13.48 -5.40
C ILE A 4 5.25 13.45 -3.86
N TYR A 5 4.82 12.34 -3.27
CA TYR A 5 4.72 12.09 -1.84
C TYR A 5 5.67 10.96 -1.39
N ALA A 6 6.64 10.55 -2.21
CA ALA A 6 7.66 9.59 -1.80
C ALA A 6 8.58 10.21 -0.75
N LYS A 7 8.82 9.47 0.35
CA LYS A 7 9.68 9.90 1.46
C LYS A 7 10.98 9.10 1.57
N HIS A 8 10.99 7.87 1.08
CA HIS A 8 12.10 6.94 1.17
C HIS A 8 12.48 6.45 -0.24
N GLU A 9 13.78 6.35 -0.50
CA GLU A 9 14.29 5.67 -1.68
C GLU A 9 14.27 4.15 -1.47
N GLY A 10 14.10 3.37 -2.54
CA GLY A 10 14.22 1.91 -2.49
C GLY A 10 13.21 1.15 -3.34
N ALA A 11 12.23 1.81 -3.94
CA ALA A 11 11.42 1.20 -5.00
C ALA A 11 12.14 1.27 -6.35
N VAL A 12 12.27 0.12 -7.03
CA VAL A 12 12.87 0.02 -8.38
C VAL A 12 12.02 0.73 -9.44
N ALA A 13 10.72 0.89 -9.19
CA ALA A 13 9.81 1.66 -10.01
C ALA A 13 8.84 2.49 -9.17
N ALA A 14 8.42 3.65 -9.70
CA ALA A 14 7.41 4.48 -9.04
C ALA A 14 6.04 3.78 -9.11
N PRO A 15 5.27 3.75 -8.01
CA PRO A 15 3.86 3.34 -8.03
C PRO A 15 3.08 4.22 -9.02
N THR A 16 2.66 3.63 -10.15
CA THR A 16 2.08 4.38 -11.28
C THR A 16 0.78 5.08 -10.91
N ALA A 17 -0.06 4.45 -10.08
CA ALA A 17 -1.29 5.05 -9.56
C ALA A 17 -1.04 6.39 -8.84
N GLY A 18 0.11 6.52 -8.17
CA GLY A 18 0.51 7.75 -7.48
C GLY A 18 0.94 8.89 -8.41
N LEU A 19 1.27 8.59 -9.67
CA LEU A 19 1.72 9.60 -10.64
C LEU A 19 0.59 10.52 -11.12
N HIS A 20 -0.67 10.12 -10.90
CA HIS A 20 -1.84 10.95 -11.21
C HIS A 20 -2.05 12.08 -10.18
N PHE A 21 -1.31 12.08 -9.07
CA PHE A 21 -1.43 13.09 -8.02
C PHE A 21 -0.44 14.23 -8.23
N SER A 22 -0.96 15.45 -8.25
CA SER A 22 -0.16 16.68 -8.18
C SER A 22 -0.21 17.28 -6.78
N LYS A 23 0.77 18.11 -6.42
CA LYS A 23 0.79 18.82 -5.13
C LYS A 23 -0.48 19.65 -4.94
N HIS A 24 -0.95 20.29 -6.02
CA HIS A 24 -2.21 21.04 -6.04
C HIS A 24 -3.41 20.14 -5.76
N LEU A 25 -3.48 18.94 -6.36
CA LEU A 25 -4.56 18.00 -6.11
C LEU A 25 -4.55 17.53 -4.65
N LEU A 26 -3.40 17.11 -4.11
CA LEU A 26 -3.29 16.69 -2.72
C LEU A 26 -3.76 17.79 -1.75
N LYS A 27 -3.37 19.05 -1.99
CA LYS A 27 -3.83 20.18 -1.17
C LYS A 27 -5.33 20.39 -1.27
N ARG A 28 -5.93 20.23 -2.45
CA ARG A 28 -7.39 20.30 -2.61
C ARG A 28 -8.12 19.17 -1.86
N LEU A 29 -7.54 17.97 -1.80
CA LEU A 29 -8.10 16.85 -1.04
C LEU A 29 -8.03 17.13 0.47
N GLU A 30 -6.88 17.62 0.96
CA GLU A 30 -6.69 18.02 2.35
C GLU A 30 -7.69 19.11 2.79
N ILE A 31 -7.86 20.17 1.99
CA ILE A 31 -8.85 21.24 2.25
C ILE A 31 -10.29 20.69 2.29
N LYS A 32 -10.59 19.64 1.52
CA LYS A 32 -11.89 18.94 1.54
C LYS A 32 -12.05 18.00 2.74
N GLY A 33 -11.06 17.91 3.62
CA GLY A 33 -11.08 17.02 4.80
C GLY A 33 -10.77 15.56 4.48
N ILE A 34 -10.07 15.28 3.37
CA ILE A 34 -9.60 13.93 3.05
C ILE A 34 -8.23 13.73 3.69
N ASP A 35 -8.15 12.75 4.58
CA ASP A 35 -6.91 12.40 5.27
C ASP A 35 -6.01 11.55 4.37
N LEU A 36 -4.70 11.79 4.49
CA LEU A 36 -3.67 10.98 3.85
C LEU A 36 -2.97 10.11 4.90
N ALA A 37 -3.07 8.80 4.73
CA ALA A 37 -2.27 7.81 5.43
C ALA A 37 -1.26 7.22 4.44
N GLU A 38 -0.01 7.10 4.85
CA GLU A 38 1.10 6.69 3.99
C GLU A 38 1.69 5.39 4.54
N LEU A 39 2.11 4.51 3.64
CA LEU A 39 2.92 3.34 3.96
C LEU A 39 4.12 3.32 3.01
N THR A 40 5.17 2.61 3.42
CA THR A 40 6.36 2.43 2.58
C THR A 40 6.42 0.97 2.15
N LEU A 41 6.53 0.72 0.84
CA LEU A 41 6.83 -0.59 0.30
C LEU A 41 8.00 -0.47 -0.70
N HIS A 42 9.10 -1.15 -0.40
CA HIS A 42 10.28 -1.19 -1.27
C HIS A 42 10.08 -2.25 -2.35
N VAL A 43 9.51 -1.80 -3.48
CA VAL A 43 9.17 -2.66 -4.62
C VAL A 43 10.42 -3.15 -5.33
N GLY A 44 10.55 -4.47 -5.45
CA GLY A 44 11.63 -5.14 -6.18
C GLY A 44 11.29 -5.43 -7.65
N LEU A 45 12.23 -6.05 -8.37
CA LEU A 45 12.04 -6.44 -9.78
C LEU A 45 10.95 -7.51 -9.96
N GLY A 46 10.70 -8.35 -8.94
CA GLY A 46 9.69 -9.40 -8.96
C GLY A 46 8.27 -8.93 -9.28
N THR A 47 7.94 -7.67 -8.99
CA THR A 47 6.65 -7.06 -9.35
C THR A 47 6.41 -7.03 -10.87
N PHE A 48 7.47 -7.13 -11.70
CA PHE A 48 7.37 -7.19 -13.16
C PHE A 48 7.45 -8.60 -13.75
N SER A 49 7.69 -9.61 -12.91
CA SER A 49 7.78 -11.00 -13.35
C SER A 49 6.42 -11.53 -13.79
N ALA A 50 6.40 -12.32 -14.86
CA ALA A 50 5.19 -13.00 -15.29
C ALA A 50 4.78 -14.10 -14.29
N VAL A 51 3.48 -14.36 -14.18
CA VAL A 51 2.98 -15.52 -13.43
C VAL A 51 3.05 -16.73 -14.34
N GLU A 52 3.99 -17.64 -14.07
CA GLU A 52 4.28 -18.82 -14.91
C GLU A 52 3.67 -20.12 -14.38
N VAL A 53 2.68 -20.04 -13.48
CA VAL A 53 2.01 -21.21 -12.91
C VAL A 53 0.56 -21.29 -13.37
N GLU A 54 0.10 -22.50 -13.69
CA GLU A 54 -1.33 -22.77 -13.99
C GLU A 54 -2.19 -22.68 -12.71
N ASP A 55 -1.64 -23.15 -11.60
CA ASP A 55 -2.26 -23.11 -10.28
C ASP A 55 -1.71 -21.91 -9.50
N LEU A 56 -2.54 -20.87 -9.38
CA LEU A 56 -2.19 -19.61 -8.71
C LEU A 56 -1.80 -19.81 -7.24
N SER A 57 -2.25 -20.88 -6.57
CA SER A 57 -1.84 -21.17 -5.19
C SER A 57 -0.36 -21.54 -5.07
N LYS A 58 0.27 -21.91 -6.18
CA LYS A 58 1.71 -22.25 -6.25
C LYS A 58 2.57 -21.05 -6.66
N HIS A 59 1.97 -19.91 -7.00
CA HIS A 59 2.72 -18.72 -7.34
C HIS A 59 3.40 -18.17 -6.09
N LYS A 60 4.71 -17.97 -6.17
CA LYS A 60 5.49 -17.31 -5.12
C LYS A 60 5.88 -15.93 -5.60
N MET A 61 5.44 -14.91 -4.88
CA MET A 61 5.96 -13.57 -5.09
C MET A 61 7.29 -13.40 -4.37
N ASP A 62 8.16 -12.57 -4.94
CA ASP A 62 9.33 -12.07 -4.25
C ASP A 62 8.90 -11.24 -3.03
N SER A 63 9.63 -11.41 -1.93
CA SER A 63 9.41 -10.63 -0.72
C SER A 63 9.82 -9.17 -0.93
N GLU A 64 8.99 -8.26 -0.48
CA GLU A 64 9.23 -6.81 -0.49
C GLU A 64 9.16 -6.28 0.95
N GLU A 65 10.01 -5.32 1.26
CA GLU A 65 10.05 -4.69 2.59
C GLU A 65 8.91 -3.69 2.72
N LEU A 66 8.11 -3.87 3.78
CA LEU A 66 6.91 -3.10 4.12
C LEU A 66 7.11 -2.42 5.47
N ILE A 67 6.78 -1.13 5.53
CA ILE A 67 6.73 -0.35 6.75
C ILE A 67 5.37 0.36 6.83
N ILE A 68 4.66 0.12 7.93
CA ILE A 68 3.41 0.78 8.31
C ILE A 68 3.59 1.29 9.74
N ASP A 69 3.68 2.61 9.88
CA ASP A 69 3.91 3.26 11.18
C ASP A 69 2.61 3.45 11.98
N ALA A 70 2.77 3.75 13.26
CA ALA A 70 1.66 4.06 14.18
C ALA A 70 0.74 5.19 13.67
N LEU A 71 1.27 6.16 12.93
CA LEU A 71 0.51 7.31 12.43
C LEU A 71 -0.48 6.88 11.33
N ALA A 72 -0.03 6.05 10.39
CA ALA A 72 -0.85 5.47 9.34
C ALA A 72 -1.93 4.56 9.95
N VAL A 73 -1.54 3.71 10.90
CA VAL A 73 -2.46 2.84 11.65
C VAL A 73 -3.55 3.64 12.35
N ALA A 74 -3.17 4.69 13.09
CA ALA A 74 -4.12 5.53 13.80
C ALA A 74 -5.11 6.21 12.84
N LYS A 75 -4.64 6.75 11.71
CA LYS A 75 -5.50 7.39 10.69
C LYS A 75 -6.48 6.41 10.07
N VAL A 76 -5.99 5.25 9.62
CA VAL A 76 -6.82 4.23 8.95
C VAL A 76 -7.86 3.65 9.91
N ASN A 77 -7.45 3.27 11.12
CA ASN A 77 -8.35 2.68 12.10
C ASN A 77 -9.37 3.70 12.63
N LYS A 78 -8.98 4.97 12.82
CA LYS A 78 -9.93 6.05 13.13
C LYS A 78 -10.95 6.24 12.01
N ALA A 79 -10.49 6.32 10.75
CA ALA A 79 -11.40 6.42 9.60
C ALA A 79 -12.39 5.24 9.55
N LYS A 80 -11.94 4.02 9.88
CA LYS A 80 -12.80 2.84 9.97
C LYS A 80 -13.83 2.94 11.11
N ALA A 81 -13.41 3.35 12.31
CA ALA A 81 -14.29 3.56 13.46
C ALA A 81 -15.37 4.62 13.17
N ASP A 82 -14.98 5.69 12.46
CA ASP A 82 -15.84 6.77 12.00
C ASP A 82 -16.70 6.39 10.77
N ARG A 83 -16.64 5.13 10.31
CA ARG A 83 -17.34 4.60 9.13
C ARG A 83 -17.06 5.39 7.84
N ARG A 84 -15.86 5.95 7.72
CA ARG A 84 -15.38 6.64 6.53
C ARG A 84 -14.87 5.63 5.50
N LYS A 85 -14.84 6.06 4.23
CA LYS A 85 -14.25 5.27 3.16
C LYS A 85 -12.72 5.34 3.24
N ILE A 86 -12.08 4.19 3.07
CA ILE A 86 -10.63 4.05 2.92
C ILE A 86 -10.37 3.67 1.46
N CYS A 87 -9.49 4.41 0.78
CA CYS A 87 -9.17 4.20 -0.63
C CYS A 87 -7.67 3.93 -0.78
N ALA A 88 -7.31 2.70 -1.15
CA ALA A 88 -5.94 2.35 -1.47
C ALA A 88 -5.55 2.91 -2.84
N VAL A 89 -4.45 3.65 -2.91
CA VAL A 89 -3.94 4.22 -4.16
C VAL A 89 -2.89 3.29 -4.75
N GLY A 90 -3.35 2.35 -5.57
CA GLY A 90 -2.50 1.37 -6.26
C GLY A 90 -2.45 0.00 -5.58
N THR A 91 -2.10 -1.02 -6.36
CA THR A 91 -2.08 -2.43 -5.93
C THR A 91 -1.00 -2.70 -4.88
N THR A 92 0.14 -2.02 -4.96
CA THR A 92 1.21 -2.03 -3.95
C THR A 92 0.70 -1.64 -2.57
N VAL A 93 -0.11 -0.58 -2.49
CA VAL A 93 -0.74 -0.13 -1.23
C VAL A 93 -1.76 -1.15 -0.75
N MET A 94 -2.56 -1.71 -1.66
CA MET A 94 -3.52 -2.77 -1.32
C MET A 94 -2.81 -3.98 -0.69
N ARG A 95 -1.73 -4.47 -1.30
CA ARG A 95 -0.91 -5.56 -0.75
C ARG A 95 -0.33 -5.22 0.62
N GLY A 96 0.19 -4.00 0.80
CA GLY A 96 0.70 -3.52 2.08
C GLY A 96 -0.35 -3.59 3.18
N LEU A 97 -1.53 -3.01 2.94
CA LEU A 97 -2.66 -3.05 3.89
C LEU A 97 -3.05 -4.48 4.23
N GLU A 98 -3.28 -5.29 3.20
CA GLU A 98 -3.70 -6.69 3.34
C GLU A 98 -2.68 -7.55 4.10
N SER A 99 -1.39 -7.17 4.10
CA SER A 99 -0.35 -7.89 4.85
C SER A 99 -0.41 -7.65 6.36
N SER A 100 -1.03 -6.55 6.81
CA SER A 100 -1.05 -6.14 8.22
C SER A 100 -2.46 -6.04 8.83
N VAL A 101 -3.52 -6.38 8.08
CA VAL A 101 -4.88 -6.42 8.62
C VAL A 101 -5.08 -7.62 9.54
N SER A 102 -5.52 -7.36 10.78
CA SER A 102 -5.90 -8.38 11.77
C SER A 102 -7.21 -9.10 11.43
N SER A 103 -7.50 -10.19 12.13
CA SER A 103 -8.80 -10.88 12.07
C SER A 103 -9.99 -9.99 12.47
N ALA A 104 -9.77 -8.93 13.26
CA ALA A 104 -10.77 -7.92 13.59
C ALA A 104 -10.98 -6.89 12.45
N GLY A 105 -10.22 -7.00 11.35
CA GLY A 105 -10.22 -6.06 10.25
C GLY A 105 -9.54 -4.73 10.56
N LEU A 106 -8.77 -4.62 11.64
CA LEU A 106 -8.00 -3.41 11.97
C LEU A 106 -6.59 -3.54 11.42
N LEU A 107 -6.04 -2.42 10.94
CA LEU A 107 -4.66 -2.33 10.49
C LEU A 107 -3.72 -2.34 11.70
N ASN A 108 -2.62 -3.09 11.63
CA ASN A 108 -1.56 -3.06 12.65
C ASN A 108 -0.31 -2.34 12.13
N GLU A 109 0.55 -1.93 13.07
CA GLU A 109 1.92 -1.55 12.73
C GLU A 109 2.64 -2.76 12.13
N PHE A 110 3.49 -2.50 11.14
CA PHE A 110 4.21 -3.56 10.44
C PHE A 110 5.58 -3.06 10.03
N GLU A 111 6.61 -3.83 10.33
CA GLU A 111 7.95 -3.63 9.82
C GLU A 111 8.54 -5.00 9.50
N GLY A 112 8.81 -5.25 8.23
CA GLY A 112 9.33 -6.53 7.79
C GLY A 112 9.03 -6.83 6.33
N TRP A 113 9.00 -8.11 5.99
CA TRP A 113 8.88 -8.57 4.61
C TRP A 113 7.50 -9.14 4.32
N THR A 114 6.89 -8.71 3.21
CA THR A 114 5.65 -9.30 2.70
C THR A 114 5.87 -9.91 1.32
N HIS A 115 5.31 -11.10 1.12
CA HIS A 115 5.17 -11.76 -0.18
C HIS A 115 3.70 -12.09 -0.46
N LYS A 116 2.77 -11.35 0.17
CA LYS A 116 1.33 -11.65 0.08
C LYS A 116 0.86 -11.55 -1.36
N PHE A 117 0.46 -12.69 -1.92
CA PHE A 117 -0.16 -12.78 -3.22
C PHE A 117 -1.69 -12.71 -3.07
N ILE A 118 -2.30 -11.67 -3.64
CA ILE A 118 -3.75 -11.47 -3.60
C ILE A 118 -4.32 -12.02 -4.90
N PHE A 119 -5.15 -13.05 -4.81
CA PHE A 119 -5.83 -13.67 -5.94
C PHE A 119 -7.28 -13.98 -5.55
N PRO A 120 -8.19 -14.13 -6.53
CA PRO A 120 -9.57 -14.54 -6.27
C PRO A 120 -9.64 -15.91 -5.58
N PRO A 121 -10.74 -16.22 -4.88
CA PRO A 121 -11.16 -17.61 -4.85
C PRO A 121 -11.36 -18.15 -6.27
#